data_AF-A0A225AKW7-F1
#
_entry.id   AF-A0A225AKW7-F1
#
_cell.length_a   1.000
_cell.length_b   1.000
_cell.length_c   1.000
_cell.angle_alpha   90.00
_cell.angle_beta   90.00
_cell.angle_gamma   90.00
#
_symmetry.space_group_name_H-M   'P 1'
#
loop_
_entity.id
_entity.type
_entity.pdbx_description
1 polymer ?
#
loop_
_entity_poly.entity_id
_entity_poly.type
_entity_poly.pdbx_seq_one_letter_code
_entity_poly.pdbx_strand_id
1 'polypeptide(L)'
;MPEFLANPASCHAMIGSLGITEKYLQHSYGGGDDDAATITVRDLEFGIEVVLGMSMLFVYTFRDQLRLNYCFNDGSEEPSNIQTYLDQTLRVLVEELLG
;
A
#
# COMPACT_ATOMS: atom_id res chain seq x y z
N MET A 1 -10.71 -6.25 29.51
CA MET A 1 -10.21 -6.00 28.15
C MET A 1 -8.70 -6.23 28.15
N PRO A 2 -8.12 -6.85 27.11
CA PRO A 2 -6.68 -6.91 26.92
C PRO A 2 -6.07 -5.50 26.96
N GLU A 3 -4.92 -5.33 27.64
CA GLU A 3 -4.25 -4.02 27.82
C GLU A 3 -3.91 -3.30 26.51
N PHE A 4 -3.77 -4.02 25.39
CA PHE A 4 -3.53 -3.38 24.09
C PHE A 4 -4.71 -2.51 23.61
N LEU A 5 -5.93 -2.77 24.09
CA LEU A 5 -7.12 -1.94 23.82
C LEU A 5 -7.26 -0.76 24.79
N ALA A 6 -6.39 -0.65 25.80
CA ALA A 6 -6.47 0.41 26.81
C ALA A 6 -5.77 1.71 26.37
N ASN A 7 -4.95 1.66 25.32
CA ASN A 7 -4.35 2.83 24.71
C ASN A 7 -5.27 3.29 23.55
N PRO A 8 -5.60 4.58 23.41
CA PRO A 8 -6.30 5.05 22.22
C PRO A 8 -5.51 4.59 21.00
N ALA A 9 -6.19 3.91 20.08
CA ALA A 9 -5.62 3.56 18.79
C ALA A 9 -4.96 4.81 18.21
N SER A 10 -3.69 4.68 17.82
CA SER A 10 -2.96 5.75 17.15
C SER A 10 -3.84 6.34 16.06
N CYS A 11 -4.15 7.63 16.12
CA CYS A 11 -4.91 8.32 15.07
C CYS A 11 -4.19 8.35 13.72
N HIS A 12 -2.93 7.91 13.67
CA HIS A 12 -2.13 7.82 12.45
C HIS A 12 -1.85 6.36 12.10
N ALA A 13 -2.06 6.03 10.83
CA ALA A 13 -1.64 4.76 10.27
C ALA A 13 -0.13 4.58 10.39
N MET A 14 0.28 3.36 10.71
CA MET A 14 1.68 2.95 10.68
C MET A 14 2.16 2.91 9.23
N ILE A 15 3.37 3.41 8.94
CA ILE A 15 3.89 3.48 7.58
C ILE A 15 4.87 2.34 7.32
N GLY A 16 4.66 1.60 6.23
CA GLY A 16 5.57 0.59 5.72
C GLY A 16 6.05 0.91 4.31
N SER A 17 7.37 0.92 4.07
CA SER A 17 7.92 1.09 2.71
C SER A 17 8.40 -0.23 2.14
N LEU A 18 7.98 -0.56 0.92
CA LEU A 18 8.56 -1.68 0.14
C LEU A 18 9.56 -1.18 -0.92
N GLY A 19 9.71 0.14 -1.06
CA GLY A 19 10.59 0.75 -2.04
C GLY A 19 10.21 0.43 -3.49
N ILE A 20 11.22 0.16 -4.31
CA ILE A 20 11.06 -0.19 -5.73
C ILE A 20 10.83 -1.69 -5.83
N THR A 21 9.58 -2.08 -6.10
CA THR A 21 9.16 -3.50 -6.05
C THR A 21 9.79 -4.33 -7.16
N GLU A 22 10.18 -3.69 -8.26
CA GLU A 22 10.91 -4.28 -9.39
C GLU A 22 12.30 -4.80 -9.02
N LYS A 23 12.82 -4.44 -7.83
CA LYS A 23 14.03 -5.09 -7.27
C LYS A 23 13.79 -6.53 -6.86
N TYR A 24 12.54 -6.92 -6.65
CA TYR A 24 12.12 -8.24 -6.14
C TYR A 24 11.18 -8.98 -7.10
N LEU A 25 10.61 -8.28 -8.09
CA LEU A 25 9.61 -8.77 -9.04
C LEU A 25 10.04 -8.47 -10.48
N GLN A 26 9.87 -9.41 -11.40
CA GLN A 26 10.11 -9.19 -12.84
C GLN A 26 8.82 -8.75 -13.55
N HIS A 27 8.98 -7.94 -14.60
CA HIS A 27 7.84 -7.51 -15.42
C HIS A 27 7.25 -8.62 -16.29
N SER A 28 8.05 -9.64 -16.60
CA SER A 28 7.63 -10.79 -17.39
C SER A 28 8.37 -12.04 -16.95
N TYR A 29 7.69 -13.18 -17.01
CA TYR A 29 8.22 -14.50 -16.71
C TYR A 29 7.93 -15.44 -17.90
N GLY A 30 8.85 -16.37 -18.19
CA GLY A 30 8.74 -17.28 -19.34
C GLY A 30 9.29 -16.72 -20.65
N GLY A 31 9.14 -17.45 -21.76
CA GLY A 31 9.63 -17.06 -23.10
C GLY A 31 10.97 -17.66 -23.55
N GLY A 32 11.40 -18.79 -22.99
CA GLY A 32 12.56 -19.55 -23.47
C GLY A 32 12.24 -20.48 -24.66
N ASP A 33 13.28 -21.12 -25.23
CA ASP A 33 13.31 -21.91 -26.49
C ASP A 33 12.25 -23.03 -26.64
N ASP A 34 11.52 -23.40 -25.59
CA ASP A 34 10.47 -24.42 -25.62
C ASP A 34 9.07 -23.80 -25.50
N ASP A 35 8.65 -23.03 -26.52
CA ASP A 35 7.26 -22.59 -26.79
C ASP A 35 6.44 -22.09 -25.56
N ALA A 36 7.14 -21.62 -24.52
CA ALA A 36 6.55 -21.36 -23.22
C ALA A 36 5.95 -19.95 -23.21
N ALA A 37 4.62 -19.88 -23.05
CA ALA A 37 3.88 -18.64 -23.02
C ALA A 37 4.48 -17.63 -22.04
N THR A 38 4.73 -16.41 -22.51
CA THR A 38 5.22 -15.30 -21.68
C THR A 38 4.08 -14.75 -20.82
N ILE A 39 4.29 -14.72 -19.50
CA ILE A 39 3.37 -14.11 -18.54
C ILE A 39 3.89 -12.70 -18.24
N THR A 40 3.05 -11.69 -18.43
CA THR A 40 3.38 -10.30 -18.11
C THR A 40 2.71 -9.86 -16.83
N VAL A 41 3.46 -9.34 -15.88
CA VAL A 41 2.91 -8.72 -14.67
C VAL A 41 2.43 -7.32 -15.01
N ARG A 42 1.11 -7.13 -14.96
CA ARG A 42 0.46 -5.87 -15.35
C ARG A 42 0.33 -4.89 -14.20
N ASP A 43 0.08 -5.39 -13.00
CA ASP A 43 -0.04 -4.58 -11.80
C ASP A 43 0.44 -5.38 -10.58
N LEU A 44 0.70 -4.65 -9.49
CA LEU A 44 1.08 -5.18 -8.20
C LEU A 44 0.31 -4.44 -7.11
N GLU A 45 -0.39 -5.21 -6.28
CA GLU A 45 -1.04 -4.70 -5.09
C GLU A 45 -0.53 -5.47 -3.87
N PHE A 46 -0.15 -4.73 -2.83
CA PHE A 46 0.27 -5.28 -1.55
C PHE A 46 -0.58 -4.70 -0.43
N GLY A 47 -1.05 -5.58 0.46
CA GLY A 47 -1.78 -5.20 1.65
C GLY A 47 -1.73 -6.29 2.72
N ILE A 48 -2.14 -5.93 3.93
CA ILE A 48 -2.29 -6.86 5.06
C ILE A 48 -3.73 -6.81 5.57
N GLU A 49 -4.17 -7.91 6.15
CA GLU A 49 -5.44 -7.93 6.88
C GLU A 49 -5.27 -7.27 8.25
N VAL A 50 -6.05 -6.22 8.50
CA VAL A 50 -6.11 -5.53 9.79
C VAL A 50 -7.33 -6.03 10.54
N VAL A 51 -7.08 -6.65 11.70
CA VAL A 51 -8.16 -7.21 12.54
C VAL A 51 -8.58 -6.23 13.63
N LEU A 52 -7.66 -5.42 14.15
CA LEU A 52 -7.89 -4.59 15.33
C LEU A 52 -7.24 -3.22 15.20
N GLY A 53 -8.04 -2.16 15.21
CA GLY A 53 -7.75 -0.76 15.59
C GLY A 53 -6.50 -0.06 15.04
N MET A 54 -5.64 -0.73 14.28
CA MET A 54 -4.36 -0.24 13.80
C MET A 54 -4.37 -0.27 12.28
N SER A 55 -4.35 0.89 11.65
CA SER A 55 -4.24 0.96 10.19
C SER A 55 -2.79 1.06 9.73
N MET A 56 -2.53 0.61 8.50
CA MET A 56 -1.21 0.61 7.88
C MET A 56 -1.28 1.28 6.51
N LEU A 57 -0.35 2.20 6.24
CA LEU A 57 -0.13 2.78 4.92
C LEU A 57 1.15 2.18 4.32
N PHE A 58 1.02 1.43 3.23
CA PHE A 58 2.16 0.96 2.45
C PHE A 58 2.51 1.92 1.31
N VAL A 59 3.80 2.21 1.17
CA VAL A 59 4.36 3.07 0.13
C VAL A 59 5.36 2.27 -0.70
N TYR A 60 5.16 2.22 -2.01
CA TYR A 60 6.03 1.49 -2.93
C TYR A 60 5.88 1.99 -4.36
N THR A 61 6.79 1.60 -5.25
CA THR A 61 6.67 1.88 -6.68
C THR A 61 6.51 0.61 -7.49
N PHE A 62 5.71 0.70 -8.55
CA PHE A 62 5.64 -0.29 -9.61
C PHE A 62 5.36 0.40 -10.96
N ARG A 63 6.12 0.05 -12.00
CA ARG A 63 6.11 0.68 -13.33
C ARG A 63 6.19 2.21 -13.25
N ASP A 64 7.18 2.69 -12.50
CA ASP A 64 7.46 4.12 -12.27
C ASP A 64 6.30 4.91 -11.63
N GLN A 65 5.31 4.22 -11.06
CA GLN A 65 4.18 4.85 -10.37
C GLN A 65 4.31 4.64 -8.88
N LEU A 66 4.24 5.74 -8.11
CA LEU A 66 4.10 5.70 -6.66
C LEU A 66 2.72 5.14 -6.30
N ARG A 67 2.71 4.15 -5.41
CA ARG A 67 1.52 3.50 -4.90
C ARG A 67 1.42 3.74 -3.39
N LEU A 68 0.22 4.13 -2.96
CA LEU A 68 -0.17 4.29 -1.57
C LEU A 68 -1.32 3.31 -1.32
N ASN A 69 -1.11 2.29 -0.49
CA ASN A 69 -2.16 1.35 -0.12
C ASN A 69 -2.45 1.42 1.38
N TYR A 70 -3.69 1.75 1.74
CA TYR A 70 -4.13 1.88 3.13
C TYR A 70 -4.91 0.64 3.54
N CYS A 71 -4.36 -0.13 4.47
CA CYS A 71 -4.98 -1.32 5.03
C CYS A 71 -5.65 -0.96 6.35
N PHE A 72 -6.94 -1.29 6.46
CA PHE A 72 -7.78 -0.94 7.61
C PHE A 72 -8.83 -2.01 7.86
N ASN A 73 -9.46 -1.92 9.04
CA ASN A 73 -10.63 -2.70 9.39
C ASN A 73 -11.87 -1.81 9.25
N ASP A 74 -12.82 -2.19 8.40
CA ASP A 74 -14.06 -1.44 8.14
C ASP A 74 -15.01 -1.38 9.36
N GLY A 75 -14.87 -2.31 10.31
CA GLY A 75 -15.52 -2.26 11.61
C GLY A 75 -14.90 -1.25 12.58
N SER A 76 -13.72 -0.70 12.28
CA SER A 76 -12.99 0.25 13.12
C SER A 76 -12.83 1.64 12.50
N GLU A 77 -12.83 1.74 11.16
CA GLU A 77 -12.65 3.00 10.43
C GLU A 77 -13.68 3.19 9.31
N GLU A 78 -14.15 4.43 9.15
CA GLU A 78 -15.05 4.83 8.09
C GLU A 78 -14.28 5.05 6.77
N PRO A 79 -14.68 4.42 5.65
CA PRO A 79 -13.99 4.54 4.35
C PRO A 79 -13.80 6.00 3.88
N SER A 80 -14.73 6.88 4.21
CA SER A 80 -14.67 8.31 3.84
C SER A 80 -13.52 9.06 4.52
N ASN A 81 -13.18 8.70 5.76
CA ASN A 81 -12.06 9.28 6.48
C ASN A 81 -10.72 8.85 5.86
N ILE A 82 -10.65 7.59 5.42
CA ILE A 82 -9.47 7.02 4.77
C ILE A 82 -9.22 7.69 3.42
N GLN A 83 -10.29 7.86 2.61
CA GLN A 83 -10.18 8.57 1.35
C GLN A 83 -9.68 10.00 1.57
N THR A 84 -10.23 10.71 2.55
CA THR A 84 -9.80 12.07 2.89
C THR A 84 -8.31 12.11 3.28
N TYR A 85 -7.86 11.13 4.08
CA TYR A 85 -6.45 11.00 4.47
C TYR A 85 -5.53 10.77 3.26
N LEU A 86 -5.92 9.89 2.34
CA LEU A 86 -5.16 9.60 1.12
C LEU A 86 -5.09 10.81 0.18
N ASP A 87 -6.21 11.51 0.00
CA ASP A 87 -6.27 12.71 -0.85
C ASP A 87 -5.39 13.83 -0.29
N GLN A 88 -5.41 14.04 1.03
CA GLN A 88 -4.53 15.01 1.70
C GLN A 88 -3.06 14.62 1.58
N THR A 89 -2.73 13.34 1.76
CA THR A 89 -1.37 12.82 1.62
C THR A 89 -0.87 13.02 0.19
N LEU A 90 -1.69 12.67 -0.81
CA LEU A 90 -1.37 12.86 -2.22
C LEU A 90 -1.15 14.33 -2.55
N ARG A 91 -2.00 15.23 -2.02
CA ARG A 91 -1.85 16.66 -2.21
C ARG A 91 -0.50 17.16 -1.70
N VAL A 92 -0.13 16.82 -0.46
CA VAL A 92 1.16 17.22 0.12
C VAL A 92 2.32 16.66 -0.71
N LEU A 93 2.25 15.39 -1.12
CA LEU A 93 3.30 14.79 -1.95
C LEU A 93 3.45 15.50 -3.29
N VAL A 94 2.35 15.88 -3.93
CA VAL A 94 2.37 16.63 -5.19
C VAL A 94 3.00 18.01 -5.00
N GLU A 95 2.59 18.75 -3.97
CA GLU A 95 3.16 20.07 -3.64
C GLU A 95 4.68 19.97 -3.37
N GLU A 96 5.12 18.98 -2.57
CA GLU A 96 6.53 18.81 -2.20
C GLU A 96 7.41 18.28 -3.35
N LEU A 97 6.89 17.39 -4.20
CA LEU A 97 7.67 16.75 -5.27
C LEU A 97 7.71 17.58 -6.56
N LEU A 98 6.69 18.42 -6.82
CA LEU A 98 6.58 19.17 -8.07
C LEU A 98 6.80 20.68 -7.93
N GLY A 99 6.68 21.26 -6.72
CA GLY A 99 6.91 22.69 -6.46
C GLY A 99 5.77 23.60 -6.91
#